data_AF-A0A7W0Z1C4-F1
#
_entry.id   AF-A0A7W0Z1C4-F1
#
_cell.length_a   1.000
_cell.length_b   1.000
_cell.length_c   1.000
_cell.angle_alpha   90.00
_cell.angle_beta   90.00
_cell.angle_gamma   90.00
#
_symmetry.space_group_name_H-M   'P 1'
#
loop_
_entity.id
_entity.type
_entity.pdbx_description
1 polymer ?
#
loop_
_entity_poly.entity_id
_entity_poly.type
_entity_poly.pdbx_seq_one_letter_code
_entity_poly.pdbx_strand_id
1 'polypeptide(L)'
;NLIRRDRVVIEGVNIVKKHIKRGRARQSGIVEVEAALHVSNVLLICPTCKQPTRVGIRPNAAGKNERYCKKCDGSVPRPEA
;
A
#
# COMPACT_ATOMS: atom_id res chain seq x y z
N ASN A 1 -13.03 7.59 -3.16
CA ASN A 1 -11.84 8.36 -3.55
C ASN A 1 -10.80 8.30 -2.42
N LEU A 2 -10.19 7.13 -2.20
CA LEU A 2 -9.18 6.90 -1.15
C LEU A 2 -7.84 7.56 -1.50
N ILE A 3 -7.57 7.66 -2.81
CA ILE A 3 -6.34 8.24 -3.40
C ILE A 3 -6.19 9.73 -3.09
N ARG A 4 -7.29 10.49 -2.92
CA ARG A 4 -7.24 11.93 -2.57
C ARG A 4 -6.90 12.24 -1.11
N ARG A 5 -6.74 11.24 -0.24
CA ARG A 5 -6.53 11.45 1.21
C ARG A 5 -5.24 10.82 1.74
N ASP A 6 -4.30 10.50 0.86
CA ASP A 6 -3.02 9.91 1.27
C ASP A 6 -3.21 8.66 2.14
N ARG A 7 -4.16 7.79 1.76
CA ARG A 7 -4.45 6.54 2.48
C ARG A 7 -4.32 5.31 1.62
N VAL A 8 -3.90 4.21 2.26
CA VAL A 8 -3.79 2.87 1.68
C VAL A 8 -4.54 1.86 2.54
N VAL A 9 -5.10 0.83 1.92
CA VAL A 9 -5.66 -0.35 2.59
C VAL A 9 -4.68 -1.48 2.37
N ILE A 10 -4.35 -2.23 3.42
CA ILE A 10 -3.40 -3.33 3.39
C ILE A 10 -4.13 -4.57 3.86
N GLU A 11 -3.94 -5.66 3.13
CA GLU A 11 -4.55 -6.95 3.44
C GLU A 11 -4.15 -7.42 4.85
N GLY A 12 -5.13 -7.82 5.64
CA GLY A 12 -4.92 -8.35 6.99
C GLY A 12 -4.43 -7.33 8.05
N VAL A 13 -4.34 -6.05 7.72
CA VAL A 13 -3.87 -5.00 8.63
C VAL A 13 -4.97 -3.98 8.89
N ASN A 14 -5.04 -3.46 10.12
CA ASN A 14 -6.02 -2.44 10.54
C ASN A 14 -7.48 -2.89 10.34
N ILE A 15 -7.80 -4.08 10.85
CA ILE A 15 -9.13 -4.69 10.75
C ILE A 15 -10.08 -4.00 11.72
N VAL A 16 -11.21 -3.51 11.22
CA VAL A 16 -12.27 -2.91 12.04
C VAL A 16 -13.54 -3.76 11.98
N LYS A 17 -14.20 -3.90 13.13
CA LYS A 17 -15.50 -4.54 13.23
C LYS A 17 -16.58 -3.53 12.89
N LYS A 18 -17.24 -3.73 11.74
CA LYS A 18 -18.31 -2.86 11.28
C LYS A 18 -19.66 -3.54 11.46
N HIS A 19 -20.56 -2.87 12.16
CA HIS A 19 -21.96 -3.28 12.25
C HIS A 19 -22.67 -2.91 10.95
N ILE A 20 -23.13 -3.90 10.20
CA ILE A 20 -23.83 -3.71 8.93
C ILE A 20 -25.32 -3.92 9.17
N LYS A 21 -26.11 -2.87 8.88
CA LYS A 21 -27.57 -2.96 8.86
C LYS A 21 -28.03 -3.87 7.72
N ARG A 22 -29.11 -4.63 7.95
CA ARG A 22 -29.71 -5.52 6.95
C ARG A 22 -30.04 -4.73 5.68
N GLY A 23 -29.57 -5.20 4.53
CA GLY A 23 -29.96 -4.71 3.21
C GLY A 23 -30.78 -5.74 2.45
N ARG A 24 -31.33 -5.38 1.28
CA ARG A 24 -32.08 -6.32 0.42
C ARG A 24 -31.26 -7.55 0.01
N ALA A 25 -29.93 -7.39 -0.16
CA ALA A 25 -29.01 -8.43 -0.61
C ALA A 25 -27.93 -8.82 0.42
N ARG A 26 -27.94 -8.23 1.62
CA ARG A 26 -26.90 -8.45 2.64
C ARG A 26 -27.52 -8.76 3.99
N GLN A 27 -27.08 -9.87 4.59
CA GLN A 27 -27.45 -10.25 5.96
C GLN A 27 -26.91 -9.20 6.96
N SER A 28 -27.66 -8.97 8.04
CA SER A 28 -27.21 -8.12 9.14
C SER A 28 -26.19 -8.85 10.00
N GLY A 29 -25.16 -8.13 10.45
CA GLY A 29 -24.17 -8.72 11.33
C GLY A 29 -22.96 -7.82 11.55
N ILE A 30 -22.00 -8.35 12.30
CA ILE A 30 -20.68 -7.77 12.48
C ILE A 30 -19.81 -8.35 11.38
N VAL A 31 -19.23 -7.48 10.55
CA VAL A 31 -18.29 -7.87 9.50
C VAL A 31 -16.94 -7.24 9.79
N GLU A 32 -15.89 -8.03 9.61
CA GLU A 32 -14.52 -7.58 9.69
C GLU A 32 -14.09 -7.02 8.33
N VAL A 33 -13.62 -5.77 8.32
CA VAL A 33 -13.20 -5.08 7.11
C VAL A 33 -11.88 -4.37 7.37
N GLU A 34 -10.98 -4.42 6.40
CA GLU A 34 -9.71 -3.69 6.45
C GLU A 34 -9.95 -2.19 6.33
N ALA A 35 -9.38 -1.43 7.26
CA ALA A 35 -9.49 0.03 7.28
C ALA A 35 -8.22 0.70 6.74
N ALA A 36 -8.42 1.87 6.15
CA ALA A 36 -7.34 2.59 5.52
C ALA A 36 -6.40 3.26 6.53
N LEU A 37 -5.09 3.12 6.31
CA LEU A 37 -4.00 3.77 7.04
C LEU A 37 -3.44 4.95 6.25
N HIS A 38 -2.86 5.94 6.94
CA HIS A 38 -2.17 7.04 6.27
C HIS A 38 -0.84 6.56 5.69
N VAL A 39 -0.48 7.04 4.49
CA VAL A 39 0.74 6.62 3.76
C VAL A 39 2.03 6.92 4.52
N SER A 40 2.04 7.87 5.46
CA SER A 40 3.21 8.16 6.30
C SER A 40 3.57 7.03 7.26
N ASN A 41 2.61 6.17 7.61
CA ASN A 41 2.77 5.11 8.61
C ASN A 41 3.26 3.79 7.98
N VAL A 42 3.51 3.78 6.68
CA VAL A 42 3.89 2.58 5.93
C VAL A 42 5.18 2.82 5.17
N LEU A 43 5.97 1.76 5.01
CA LEU A 43 7.22 1.77 4.25
C LEU A 43 7.19 0.63 3.23
N LEU A 44 7.86 0.85 2.10
CA LEU A 44 8.06 -0.19 1.11
C LEU A 44 9.19 -1.12 1.55
N ILE A 45 8.97 -2.41 1.38
CA ILE A 45 10.02 -3.42 1.50
C ILE A 45 10.75 -3.46 0.16
N CYS A 46 12.06 -3.26 0.18
CA CYS A 46 12.87 -3.35 -1.02
C CYS A 46 12.96 -4.82 -1.48
N PRO A 47 12.70 -5.14 -2.77
CA PRO A 47 12.76 -6.51 -3.26
C PRO A 47 14.18 -7.10 -3.22
N THR A 48 15.21 -6.24 -3.36
CA THR A 48 16.62 -6.66 -3.37
C THR A 48 17.14 -6.98 -1.97
N CYS A 49 16.97 -6.07 -1.01
CA CYS A 49 17.55 -6.22 0.33
C CYS A 49 16.55 -6.68 1.40
N LYS A 50 15.25 -6.80 1.07
CA LYS A 50 14.16 -7.20 1.98
C LYS A 50 14.01 -6.33 3.24
N GLN A 51 14.61 -5.15 3.26
CA GLN A 51 14.51 -4.21 4.37
C GLN A 51 13.46 -3.12 4.10
N PRO A 52 12.83 -2.55 5.14
CA PRO A 52 11.96 -1.39 5.00
C PRO A 52 12.79 -0.17 4.62
N THR A 53 12.40 0.51 3.53
CA THR A 53 13.21 1.55 2.89
C THR A 53 12.37 2.71 2.37
N ARG A 54 12.98 3.89 2.30
CA ARG A 54 12.46 5.03 1.53
C ARG A 54 12.94 4.92 0.09
N VAL A 55 12.09 5.36 -0.83
CA VAL A 55 12.37 5.31 -2.27
C VAL A 55 12.82 6.69 -2.78
N GLY A 56 13.80 6.70 -3.67
CA GLY A 56 14.16 7.86 -4.50
C GLY A 56 13.76 7.64 -5.96
N ILE A 57 13.83 8.68 -6.77
CA ILE A 57 13.57 8.61 -8.22
C ILE A 57 14.84 9.05 -8.95
N ARG A 58 15.28 8.25 -9.93
CA ARG A 58 16.42 8.56 -10.80
C ARG A 58 16.10 8.16 -12.25
N PRO A 59 16.70 8.83 -13.26
CA PRO A 59 16.60 8.37 -14.64
C PRO A 59 17.36 7.05 -14.82
N ASN A 60 16.79 6.10 -15.55
CA ASN A 60 17.47 4.88 -15.98
C ASN A 60 18.21 5.11 -17.31
N ALA A 61 18.96 4.10 -17.77
CA ALA A 61 19.71 4.15 -19.03
C ALA A 61 18.82 4.38 -20.27
N ALA A 62 17.52 4.07 -20.18
CA ALA A 62 16.53 4.30 -21.23
C ALA A 62 15.80 5.65 -21.10
N GLY A 63 16.26 6.55 -20.22
CA GLY A 63 15.68 7.88 -19.98
C GLY A 63 14.35 7.87 -19.22
N LYS A 64 13.89 6.73 -18.71
CA LYS A 64 12.66 6.61 -17.91
C LYS A 64 12.97 6.77 -16.43
N ASN A 65 12.04 7.35 -15.69
CA ASN A 65 12.14 7.46 -14.24
C ASN A 65 11.99 6.08 -13.60
N GLU A 66 13.01 5.69 -12.85
CA GLU A 66 13.06 4.47 -12.06
C GLU A 66 13.07 4.83 -10.57
N ARG A 67 12.32 4.05 -9.80
CA ARG A 67 12.34 4.12 -8.34
C ARG A 67 13.51 3.29 -7.84
N TYR A 68 14.32 3.83 -6.94
CA TYR A 68 15.45 3.11 -6.34
C TYR A 68 15.40 3.14 -4.81
N CYS A 69 15.97 2.11 -4.20
CA CYS A 69 16.10 1.97 -2.77
C CYS A 69 17.20 2.89 -2.23
N LYS A 70 16.90 3.76 -1.27
CA LYS A 70 17.92 4.65 -0.66
C LYS A 70 18.94 3.96 0.24
N LYS A 71 18.75 2.67 0.58
CA LYS A 71 19.70 1.93 1.43
C LYS A 71 20.72 1.10 0.64
N CYS A 72 20.33 0.55 -0.51
CA CYS A 72 21.15 -0.42 -1.25
C CYS A 72 21.22 -0.12 -2.76
N ASP A 73 20.69 1.02 -3.21
CA ASP A 73 20.65 1.49 -4.61
C ASP A 73 20.01 0.54 -5.65
N GLY A 74 19.40 -0.55 -5.18
CA GLY A 74 18.65 -1.51 -5.98
C GLY A 74 17.38 -0.89 -6.57
N SER A 75 16.99 -1.36 -7.75
CA SER A 75 15.77 -0.95 -8.42
C SER A 75 14.52 -1.44 -7.67
N VAL A 76 13.52 -0.56 -7.54
CA VAL A 76 12.19 -0.87 -7.00
C VAL A 76 11.17 -0.71 -8.13
N PRO A 77 10.98 -1.76 -8.97
CA PRO A 77 10.07 -1.69 -10.10
C PRO A 77 8.61 -1.50 -9.66
N ARG A 78 7.74 -1.13 -10.61
CA ARG A 78 6.29 -1.19 -10.39
C ARG A 78 5.88 -2.67 -10.34
N PRO A 79 5.10 -3.12 -9.35
CA PRO A 79 4.57 -4.48 -9.36
C PRO A 79 3.71 -4.67 -10.62
N GLU A 80 3.81 -5.85 -11.23
CA GLU A 80 2.92 -6.25 -12.32
C GLU A 80 1.49 -6.34 -11.77
N ALA A 81 0.52 -5.91 -12.57
CA ALA A 81 -0.88 -5.79 -12.17
C ALA A 81 -1.66 -7.08 -12.44
#